data_AF-A0A5R9G1F8-F1
#
_entry.id   AF-A0A5R9G1F8-F1
#
_cell.length_a   1.000
_cell.length_b   1.000
_cell.length_c   1.000
_cell.angle_alpha   90.00
_cell.angle_beta   90.00
_cell.angle_gamma   90.00
#
_symmetry.space_group_name_H-M   'P 1'
#
loop_
_entity.id
_entity.type
_entity.pdbx_description
1 polymer ?
#
loop_
_entity_poly.entity_id
_entity_poly.type
_entity_poly.pdbx_seq_one_letter_code
_entity_poly.pdbx_strand_id
1 'polypeptide(L)'
;MKIRSFFRNSRLFKDEAGSYSLEAALVAPISALLVAGVAFLLIASAQSSLTYITANESSERISQHWNNSYKHPVTGMFSTFQRDPLFWRWNQDSSSAWLWGGEAGETSSLVRLPAGDSSDGSILSRKLSGGAAGWPAAYRGAGSFRGIGWNREVAVEAAVPLSLPGGFGLPDAAGGRSTKSIAEPAEFIRNVELALGYVPALKAVIEGDKFRNLLSPWVDKPDIVPDVDRTLSFRHHSDAVRYLRTLVRGQERRIGTEETGKWRLIDAMDKHEVAHQTYIGPKQPNKDVRDQLMKDAELIRKGKVKGVVWHFFRRTGDATAGPSPALKKLLQDNGIVFVIHS
;
A
#
# COMPACT_ATOMS: atom_id res chain seq x y z
N MET A 1 -68.54 62.36 -34.21
CA MET A 1 -67.60 61.75 -33.25
C MET A 1 -66.19 61.85 -33.85
N LYS A 2 -65.32 62.69 -33.27
CA LYS A 2 -64.00 63.08 -33.80
C LYS A 2 -62.94 62.04 -33.40
N ILE A 3 -62.28 61.40 -34.37
CA ILE A 3 -60.99 60.72 -34.16
C ILE A 3 -60.10 61.05 -35.38
N ARG A 4 -59.60 62.28 -35.42
CA ARG A 4 -58.51 62.72 -36.30
C ARG A 4 -57.51 63.45 -35.42
N SER A 5 -56.35 62.81 -35.20
CA SER A 5 -55.04 63.38 -34.82
C SER A 5 -54.36 62.56 -33.71
N PHE A 6 -53.66 61.48 -34.08
CA PHE A 6 -52.64 60.91 -33.18
C PHE A 6 -51.33 60.52 -33.85
N PHE A 7 -51.25 60.51 -35.19
CA PHE A 7 -49.99 60.28 -35.91
C PHE A 7 -49.46 61.57 -36.54
N ARG A 8 -49.01 62.49 -35.70
CA ARG A 8 -48.18 63.64 -36.13
C ARG A 8 -46.92 63.70 -35.29
N ASN A 9 -46.07 62.68 -35.41
CA ASN A 9 -44.67 62.72 -34.98
C ASN A 9 -43.83 61.69 -35.76
N SER A 10 -43.69 61.89 -37.07
CA SER A 10 -42.77 61.15 -37.94
C SER A 10 -41.32 61.66 -37.89
N ARG A 11 -40.96 62.43 -36.85
CA ARG A 11 -39.58 62.86 -36.57
C ARG A 11 -38.79 61.85 -35.72
N LEU A 12 -39.46 60.97 -34.98
CA LEU A 12 -38.80 59.90 -34.20
C LEU A 12 -38.24 58.75 -35.06
N PHE A 13 -38.69 58.61 -36.31
CA PHE A 13 -38.25 57.56 -37.25
C PHE A 13 -37.35 58.10 -38.38
N LYS A 14 -36.93 59.37 -38.30
CA LYS A 14 -36.04 60.01 -39.30
C LYS A 14 -34.72 60.48 -38.71
N ASP A 15 -34.49 60.19 -37.43
CA ASP A 15 -33.30 60.62 -36.71
C ASP A 15 -32.33 59.43 -36.62
N GLU A 16 -31.26 59.46 -37.42
CA GLU A 16 -30.25 58.38 -37.46
C GLU A 16 -29.58 58.16 -36.09
N ALA A 17 -29.58 59.19 -35.23
CA ALA A 17 -29.07 59.11 -33.86
C ALA A 17 -29.85 58.12 -32.95
N GLY A 18 -31.16 57.96 -33.19
CA GLY A 18 -32.00 57.01 -32.48
C GLY A 18 -31.74 55.56 -32.90
N SER A 19 -31.45 55.35 -34.19
CA SER A 19 -31.10 54.04 -34.76
C SER A 19 -29.77 53.53 -34.19
N TYR A 20 -28.75 54.38 -34.14
CA TYR A 20 -27.45 54.04 -33.56
C TYR A 20 -27.56 53.65 -32.07
N SER A 21 -28.41 54.35 -31.31
CA SER A 21 -28.63 54.05 -29.88
C SER A 21 -29.36 52.72 -29.69
N LEU A 22 -30.33 52.41 -30.56
CA LEU A 22 -31.07 51.14 -30.54
C LEU A 22 -30.18 49.96 -30.96
N GLU A 23 -29.39 50.11 -32.02
CA GLU A 23 -28.41 49.12 -32.44
C GLU A 23 -27.36 48.89 -31.36
N ALA A 24 -26.80 49.95 -30.76
CA ALA A 24 -25.86 49.81 -29.65
C ALA A 24 -26.50 49.12 -28.43
N ALA A 25 -27.74 49.48 -28.08
CA ALA A 25 -28.46 48.89 -26.95
C ALA A 25 -28.82 47.40 -27.14
N LEU A 26 -28.85 46.90 -28.38
CA LEU A 26 -29.21 45.52 -28.69
C LEU A 26 -27.99 44.66 -29.06
N VAL A 27 -27.06 45.22 -29.83
CA VAL A 27 -25.81 44.56 -30.26
C VAL A 27 -24.83 44.42 -29.09
N ALA A 28 -24.70 45.42 -28.22
CA ALA A 28 -23.78 45.34 -27.09
C ALA A 28 -24.14 44.21 -26.10
N PRO A 29 -25.40 44.05 -25.62
CA PRO A 29 -25.73 42.94 -24.72
C PRO A 29 -25.68 41.58 -25.42
N ILE A 30 -26.07 41.48 -26.70
CA ILE A 30 -26.00 40.21 -27.44
C ILE A 30 -24.55 39.79 -27.65
N SER A 31 -23.67 40.70 -28.06
CA SER A 31 -22.24 40.41 -28.19
C SER A 31 -21.60 40.05 -26.85
N ALA A 32 -21.96 40.75 -25.76
CA ALA A 32 -21.51 40.40 -24.42
C ALA A 32 -21.97 39.00 -23.99
N LEU A 33 -23.23 38.63 -24.26
CA LEU A 33 -23.76 37.29 -23.98
C LEU A 33 -23.06 36.21 -24.82
N LEU A 34 -22.77 36.48 -26.08
CA LEU A 34 -22.02 35.55 -26.94
C LEU A 34 -20.60 35.33 -26.43
N VAL A 35 -19.89 36.41 -26.08
CA VAL A 35 -18.54 36.32 -25.51
C VAL A 35 -18.56 35.58 -24.17
N ALA A 36 -19.53 35.88 -23.30
CA ALA A 36 -19.70 35.19 -22.03
C ALA A 36 -20.01 33.69 -22.26
N GLY A 37 -20.90 33.35 -23.19
CA GLY A 37 -21.24 31.98 -23.54
C GLY A 37 -20.02 31.20 -24.04
N VAL A 38 -19.22 31.78 -24.92
CA VAL A 38 -17.95 31.19 -25.37
C VAL A 38 -16.99 31.02 -24.20
N ALA A 39 -16.85 32.01 -23.32
CA ALA A 39 -15.99 31.92 -22.15
C ALA A 39 -16.42 30.78 -21.20
N PHE A 40 -17.72 30.61 -20.94
CA PHE A 40 -18.24 29.50 -20.14
C PHE A 40 -17.97 28.14 -20.79
N LEU A 41 -18.14 28.02 -22.11
CA LEU A 41 -17.82 26.79 -22.84
C LEU A 41 -16.33 26.44 -22.76
N LEU A 42 -15.45 27.43 -22.89
CA LEU A 42 -14.01 27.24 -22.74
C LEU A 42 -13.64 26.78 -21.33
N ILE A 43 -14.25 27.38 -20.29
CA ILE A 43 -14.04 26.96 -18.90
C ILE A 43 -14.54 25.53 -18.69
N ALA A 44 -15.75 25.21 -19.14
CA ALA A 44 -16.30 23.85 -18.98
C ALA A 44 -15.46 22.79 -19.71
N SER A 45 -14.99 23.11 -20.92
CA SER A 45 -14.07 22.26 -21.69
C SER A 45 -12.72 22.07 -20.98
N ALA A 46 -12.13 23.16 -20.47
CA ALA A 46 -10.88 23.10 -19.71
C ALA A 46 -11.03 22.25 -18.44
N GLN A 47 -12.12 22.41 -17.70
CA GLN A 47 -12.41 21.59 -16.52
C GLN A 47 -12.54 20.11 -16.86
N SER A 48 -13.18 19.78 -17.99
CA SER A 48 -13.32 18.39 -18.46
C SER A 48 -11.98 17.79 -18.89
N SER A 49 -11.08 18.60 -19.45
CA SER A 49 -9.72 18.18 -19.77
C SER A 49 -8.88 17.93 -18.51
N LEU A 50 -8.98 18.80 -17.51
CA LEU A 50 -8.28 18.64 -16.23
C LEU A 50 -8.76 17.39 -15.47
N THR A 51 -10.07 17.11 -15.45
CA THR A 51 -10.59 15.89 -14.81
C THR A 51 -10.13 14.63 -15.54
N TYR A 52 -10.03 14.67 -16.88
CA TYR A 52 -9.44 13.57 -17.65
C TYR A 52 -7.96 13.35 -17.33
N ILE A 53 -7.14 14.41 -17.26
CA ILE A 53 -5.72 14.31 -16.91
C ILE A 53 -5.57 13.70 -15.52
N THR A 54 -6.33 14.19 -14.53
CA THR A 54 -6.32 13.63 -13.17
C THR A 54 -6.71 12.15 -13.15
N ALA A 55 -7.78 11.77 -13.88
CA ALA A 55 -8.18 10.37 -14.00
C ALA A 55 -7.08 9.52 -14.66
N ASN A 56 -6.42 10.03 -15.70
CA ASN A 56 -5.34 9.35 -16.40
C ASN A 56 -4.12 9.13 -15.49
N GLU A 57 -3.63 10.17 -14.82
CA GLU A 57 -2.51 10.04 -13.88
C GLU A 57 -2.84 9.05 -12.75
N SER A 58 -4.05 9.10 -12.22
CA SER A 58 -4.48 8.20 -11.15
C SER A 58 -4.52 6.75 -11.62
N SER A 59 -5.09 6.49 -12.79
CA SER A 59 -5.13 5.15 -13.39
C SER A 59 -3.74 4.59 -13.69
N GLU A 60 -2.81 5.46 -14.11
CA GLU A 60 -1.42 5.12 -14.40
C GLU A 60 -0.65 4.79 -13.12
N ARG A 61 -0.78 5.60 -12.07
CA ARG A 61 -0.19 5.34 -10.75
C ARG A 61 -0.67 4.01 -10.18
N ILE A 62 -1.98 3.73 -10.27
CA ILE A 62 -2.54 2.47 -9.79
C ILE A 62 -1.95 1.29 -10.58
N SER A 63 -1.90 1.38 -11.91
CA SER A 63 -1.34 0.30 -12.75
C SER A 63 0.14 0.03 -12.44
N GLN A 64 0.96 1.07 -12.32
CA GLN A 64 2.40 0.95 -12.09
C GLN A 64 2.75 0.49 -10.67
N HIS A 65 1.94 0.85 -9.67
CA HIS A 65 2.15 0.45 -8.27
C HIS A 65 1.31 -0.76 -7.85
N TRP A 66 0.62 -1.42 -8.80
CA TRP A 66 -0.28 -2.53 -8.50
C TRP A 66 0.41 -3.69 -7.77
N ASN A 67 1.73 -3.85 -7.92
CA ASN A 67 2.50 -4.92 -7.26
C ASN A 67 2.63 -4.81 -5.74
N ASN A 68 2.52 -3.62 -5.13
CA ASN A 68 2.64 -3.47 -3.69
C ASN A 68 1.79 -2.29 -3.20
N SER A 69 0.79 -2.57 -2.35
CA SER A 69 -0.12 -1.57 -1.79
C SER A 69 0.56 -0.56 -0.87
N TYR A 70 1.72 -0.90 -0.30
CA TYR A 70 2.49 -0.02 0.58
C TYR A 70 3.42 0.97 -0.15
N LYS A 71 3.42 0.95 -1.48
CA LYS A 71 4.19 1.94 -2.26
C LYS A 71 3.58 3.32 -2.14
N HIS A 72 4.43 4.31 -1.90
CA HIS A 72 4.02 5.70 -1.95
C HIS A 72 3.51 6.02 -3.37
N PRO A 73 2.28 6.52 -3.55
CA PRO A 73 1.68 6.67 -4.87
C PRO A 73 2.39 7.64 -5.82
N VAL A 74 3.06 8.66 -5.27
CA VAL A 74 3.81 9.67 -6.04
C VAL A 74 5.29 9.30 -6.22
N THR A 75 6.00 8.91 -5.15
CA THR A 75 7.45 8.67 -5.19
C THR A 75 7.84 7.22 -5.48
N GLY A 76 6.89 6.27 -5.39
CA GLY A 76 7.15 4.83 -5.55
C GLY A 76 7.95 4.19 -4.42
N MET A 77 8.34 4.95 -3.39
CA MET A 77 9.12 4.47 -2.26
C MET A 77 8.29 3.53 -1.38
N PHE A 78 8.90 2.45 -0.89
CA PHE A 78 8.29 1.55 0.10
C PHE A 78 9.37 0.96 1.02
N SER A 79 8.99 0.64 2.26
CA SER A 79 9.88 -0.04 3.20
C SER A 79 10.03 -1.52 2.81
N THR A 80 11.23 -2.09 2.94
CA THR A 80 11.48 -3.52 2.69
C THR A 80 10.61 -4.45 3.54
N PHE A 81 10.16 -3.98 4.70
CA PHE A 81 9.34 -4.76 5.64
C PHE A 81 7.83 -4.57 5.44
N GLN A 82 7.41 -3.65 4.57
CA GLN A 82 6.00 -3.40 4.25
C GLN A 82 5.72 -3.89 2.82
N ARG A 83 5.19 -5.10 2.72
CA ARG A 83 4.82 -5.74 1.47
C ARG A 83 3.47 -6.42 1.61
N ASP A 84 2.77 -6.50 0.50
CA ASP A 84 1.57 -7.34 0.43
C ASP A 84 1.94 -8.81 0.66
N PRO A 85 1.03 -9.61 1.25
CA PRO A 85 1.21 -11.04 1.39
C PRO A 85 1.53 -11.70 0.04
N LEU A 86 2.47 -12.64 0.06
CA LEU A 86 2.72 -13.48 -1.12
C LEU A 86 1.46 -14.28 -1.45
N PHE A 87 1.18 -14.46 -2.73
CA PHE A 87 0.02 -15.23 -3.21
C PHE A 87 -1.35 -14.66 -2.80
N TRP A 88 -1.44 -13.37 -2.46
CA TRP A 88 -2.71 -12.72 -2.12
C TRP A 88 -3.80 -12.87 -3.19
N ARG A 89 -3.40 -13.11 -4.45
CA ARG A 89 -4.31 -13.40 -5.57
C ARG A 89 -5.05 -14.74 -5.42
N TRP A 90 -4.49 -15.71 -4.70
CA TRP A 90 -5.12 -17.02 -4.52
C TRP A 90 -6.49 -16.94 -3.84
N ASN A 91 -6.60 -16.13 -2.77
CA ASN A 91 -7.82 -16.04 -1.98
C ASN A 91 -8.66 -14.78 -2.24
N GLN A 92 -8.11 -13.77 -2.91
CA GLN A 92 -8.80 -12.48 -3.12
C GLN A 92 -9.09 -12.18 -4.60
N ASP A 93 -8.66 -13.03 -5.54
CA ASP A 93 -8.84 -12.81 -6.98
C ASP A 93 -9.28 -14.10 -7.71
N SER A 94 -10.59 -14.18 -7.98
CA SER A 94 -11.20 -15.29 -8.73
C SER A 94 -10.76 -15.34 -10.20
N SER A 95 -10.15 -14.27 -10.73
CA SER A 95 -9.64 -14.26 -12.11
C SER A 95 -8.47 -15.21 -12.32
N SER A 96 -7.82 -15.65 -11.25
CA SER A 96 -6.72 -16.61 -11.29
C SER A 96 -7.15 -18.06 -11.05
N ALA A 97 -8.45 -18.32 -10.81
CA ALA A 97 -8.99 -19.63 -10.53
C ALA A 97 -8.68 -20.69 -11.61
N TRP A 98 -8.57 -20.26 -12.88
CA TRP A 98 -8.23 -21.12 -14.02
C TRP A 98 -6.84 -21.76 -13.95
N LEU A 99 -5.89 -21.15 -13.23
CA LEU A 99 -4.56 -21.74 -13.03
C LEU A 99 -4.62 -23.01 -12.17
N TRP A 100 -5.72 -23.22 -11.46
CA TRP A 100 -5.90 -24.28 -10.46
C TRP A 100 -6.95 -25.30 -10.89
N GLY A 101 -7.35 -25.28 -12.17
CA GLY A 101 -8.38 -26.17 -12.71
C GLY A 101 -9.82 -25.71 -12.44
N GLY A 102 -10.02 -24.50 -11.91
CA GLY A 102 -11.34 -23.86 -11.81
C GLY A 102 -11.73 -23.09 -13.07
N GLU A 103 -12.94 -22.56 -13.13
CA GLU A 103 -13.34 -21.64 -14.19
C GLU A 103 -12.78 -20.23 -13.93
N ALA A 104 -12.39 -19.51 -14.98
CA ALA A 104 -11.93 -18.13 -14.85
C ALA A 104 -13.11 -17.24 -14.42
N GLY A 105 -13.11 -16.82 -13.15
CA GLY A 105 -14.10 -15.88 -12.62
C GLY A 105 -13.82 -14.44 -13.01
N GLU A 106 -14.84 -13.59 -12.92
CA GLU A 106 -14.66 -12.14 -12.95
C GLU A 106 -14.46 -11.63 -11.52
N THR A 107 -13.36 -10.90 -11.29
CA THR A 107 -13.16 -10.13 -10.06
C THR A 107 -13.36 -8.65 -10.37
N SER A 108 -14.33 -8.03 -9.69
CA SER A 108 -14.54 -6.60 -9.75
C SER A 108 -14.51 -5.98 -8.36
N SER A 109 -13.95 -4.79 -8.26
CA SER A 109 -13.93 -4.01 -7.02
C SER A 109 -14.17 -2.55 -7.36
N LEU A 110 -14.99 -1.87 -6.55
CA LEU A 110 -15.31 -0.45 -6.72
C LEU A 110 -15.02 0.28 -5.41
N VAL A 111 -14.26 1.36 -5.50
CA VAL A 111 -13.83 2.20 -4.37
C VAL A 111 -14.15 3.65 -4.69
N ARG A 112 -14.70 4.37 -3.71
CA ARG A 112 -14.91 5.82 -3.81
C ARG A 112 -13.60 6.55 -3.57
N LEU A 113 -13.30 7.55 -4.40
CA LEU A 113 -12.07 8.33 -4.36
C LEU A 113 -12.36 9.82 -4.08
N PRO A 114 -11.51 10.50 -3.30
CA PRO A 114 -10.45 9.93 -2.47
C PRO A 114 -11.05 9.12 -1.30
N ALA A 115 -10.52 7.93 -1.04
CA ALA A 115 -10.89 7.17 0.15
C ALA A 115 -10.16 7.77 1.36
N GLY A 116 -10.87 8.03 2.45
CA GLY A 116 -10.21 8.33 3.73
C GLY A 116 -9.36 7.14 4.19
N ASP A 117 -8.48 7.35 5.18
CA ASP A 117 -7.61 6.31 5.78
C ASP A 117 -8.42 5.22 6.52
N SER A 118 -9.32 4.54 5.82
CA SER A 118 -9.95 3.32 6.28
C SER A 118 -8.95 2.18 6.09
N SER A 119 -8.21 1.84 7.16
CA SER A 119 -7.26 0.73 7.22
C SER A 119 -7.90 -0.65 7.02
N ASP A 120 -9.24 -0.72 7.10
CA ASP A 120 -10.05 -1.96 7.15
C ASP A 120 -10.51 -2.47 5.76
N GLY A 121 -10.01 -1.88 4.68
CA GLY A 121 -10.32 -2.31 3.32
C GLY A 121 -9.53 -3.53 2.85
N SER A 122 -10.17 -4.39 2.05
CA SER A 122 -9.53 -5.45 1.24
C SER A 122 -8.30 -4.90 0.49
N ILE A 123 -7.28 -5.74 0.22
CA ILE A 123 -6.03 -5.32 -0.44
C ILE A 123 -6.31 -4.61 -1.78
N LEU A 124 -7.30 -5.10 -2.55
CA LEU A 124 -7.75 -4.48 -3.80
C LEU A 124 -8.23 -3.04 -3.57
N SER A 125 -8.97 -2.80 -2.49
CA SER A 125 -9.49 -1.46 -2.19
C SER A 125 -8.38 -0.48 -1.81
N ARG A 126 -7.36 -0.94 -1.08
CA ARG A 126 -6.17 -0.16 -0.74
C ARG A 126 -5.31 0.16 -1.96
N LYS A 127 -5.16 -0.79 -2.88
CA LYS A 127 -4.46 -0.59 -4.16
C LYS A 127 -5.17 0.46 -5.02
N LEU A 128 -6.51 0.43 -5.04
CA LEU A 128 -7.31 1.42 -5.77
C LEU A 128 -7.28 2.80 -5.12
N SER A 129 -7.36 2.89 -3.79
CA SER A 129 -7.35 4.18 -3.09
C SER A 129 -6.03 4.94 -3.22
N GLY A 130 -4.91 4.22 -3.32
CA GLY A 130 -3.58 4.82 -3.52
C GLY A 130 -3.49 5.73 -4.76
N GLY A 131 -4.27 5.45 -5.81
CA GLY A 131 -4.28 6.26 -7.03
C GLY A 131 -4.75 7.70 -6.85
N ALA A 132 -5.60 7.96 -5.85
CA ALA A 132 -6.16 9.28 -5.60
C ALA A 132 -5.27 10.18 -4.74
N ALA A 133 -4.07 9.73 -4.38
CA ALA A 133 -3.13 10.52 -3.61
C ALA A 133 -2.73 11.79 -4.38
N GLY A 134 -2.93 12.95 -3.74
CA GLY A 134 -2.67 14.27 -4.34
C GLY A 134 -3.85 14.85 -5.13
N TRP A 135 -5.04 14.25 -5.07
CA TRP A 135 -6.24 14.88 -5.62
C TRP A 135 -6.56 16.20 -4.89
N PRO A 136 -6.92 17.27 -5.61
CA PRO A 136 -7.44 18.48 -4.98
C PRO A 136 -8.74 18.17 -4.23
N ALA A 137 -8.99 18.86 -3.12
CA ALA A 137 -10.10 18.56 -2.21
C ALA A 137 -11.51 18.63 -2.85
N ALA A 138 -11.66 19.31 -3.99
CA ALA A 138 -12.90 19.42 -4.74
C ALA A 138 -13.21 18.19 -5.62
N TYR A 139 -12.22 17.35 -5.91
CA TYR A 139 -12.38 16.20 -6.81
C TYR A 139 -13.01 15.03 -6.06
N ARG A 140 -13.98 14.38 -6.71
CA ARG A 140 -14.66 13.19 -6.22
C ARG A 140 -14.74 12.18 -7.35
N GLY A 141 -14.77 10.90 -7.04
CA GLY A 141 -14.68 9.89 -8.09
C GLY A 141 -14.83 8.46 -7.61
N ALA A 142 -14.57 7.54 -8.53
CA ALA A 142 -14.54 6.11 -8.25
C ALA A 142 -13.36 5.46 -8.97
N GLY A 143 -12.68 4.56 -8.28
CA GLY A 143 -11.72 3.62 -8.86
C GLY A 143 -12.39 2.26 -8.97
N SER A 144 -12.29 1.63 -10.13
CA SER A 144 -12.77 0.28 -10.36
C SER A 144 -11.66 -0.61 -10.87
N PHE A 145 -11.64 -1.84 -10.38
CA PHE A 145 -10.78 -2.92 -10.88
C PHE A 145 -11.66 -3.94 -11.58
N ARG A 146 -11.18 -4.47 -12.70
CA ARG A 146 -11.78 -5.59 -13.41
C ARG A 146 -10.70 -6.57 -13.85
N GLY A 147 -10.76 -7.79 -13.36
CA GLY A 147 -9.90 -8.90 -13.76
C GLY A 147 -10.72 -10.04 -14.36
N ILE A 148 -10.42 -10.43 -15.60
CA ILE A 148 -11.01 -11.60 -16.27
C ILE A 148 -9.88 -12.42 -16.89
N GLY A 149 -9.64 -13.61 -16.33
CA GLY A 149 -8.57 -14.51 -16.76
C GLY A 149 -7.19 -13.85 -16.71
N TRP A 150 -6.68 -13.47 -17.88
CA TRP A 150 -5.37 -12.84 -18.06
C TRP A 150 -5.44 -11.32 -18.26
N ASN A 151 -6.59 -10.78 -18.71
CA ASN A 151 -6.77 -9.35 -18.86
C ASN A 151 -7.17 -8.70 -17.53
N ARG A 152 -6.50 -7.61 -17.19
CA ARG A 152 -6.69 -6.89 -15.93
C ARG A 152 -6.64 -5.41 -16.21
N GLU A 153 -7.68 -4.71 -15.78
CA GLU A 153 -7.88 -3.31 -16.06
C GLU A 153 -8.27 -2.56 -14.79
N VAL A 154 -7.79 -1.34 -14.69
CA VAL A 154 -8.24 -0.37 -13.70
C VAL A 154 -8.83 0.80 -14.45
N ALA A 155 -10.04 1.20 -14.06
CA ALA A 155 -10.67 2.42 -14.52
C ALA A 155 -10.82 3.40 -13.37
N VAL A 156 -10.43 4.64 -13.59
CA VAL A 156 -10.63 5.75 -12.65
C VAL A 156 -11.56 6.76 -13.28
N GLU A 157 -12.56 7.17 -12.52
CA GLU A 157 -13.49 8.23 -12.84
C GLU A 157 -13.25 9.38 -11.85
N ALA A 158 -13.03 10.58 -12.37
CA ALA A 158 -12.86 11.80 -11.60
C ALA A 158 -13.91 12.83 -12.04
N ALA A 159 -14.54 13.48 -11.07
CA ALA A 159 -15.57 14.48 -11.27
C ALA A 159 -15.35 15.69 -10.37
N VAL A 160 -15.65 16.87 -10.91
CA VAL A 160 -15.64 18.14 -10.19
C VAL A 160 -16.99 18.82 -10.41
N PRO A 161 -17.69 19.25 -9.34
CA PRO A 161 -18.94 19.99 -9.48
C PRO A 161 -18.69 21.34 -10.17
N LEU A 162 -19.48 21.66 -11.18
CA LEU A 162 -19.46 22.94 -11.88
C LEU A 162 -20.58 23.82 -11.33
N SER A 163 -20.24 24.97 -10.77
CA SER A 163 -21.22 25.98 -10.38
C SER A 163 -21.60 26.83 -11.60
N LEU A 164 -22.39 26.25 -12.51
CA LEU A 164 -22.95 26.98 -13.65
C LEU A 164 -24.36 27.50 -13.32
N PRO A 165 -24.75 28.69 -13.81
CA PRO A 165 -26.12 29.19 -13.64
C PRO A 165 -27.12 28.23 -14.30
N GLY A 166 -28.07 27.72 -13.50
CA GLY A 166 -29.09 26.78 -13.96
C GLY A 166 -29.98 27.35 -15.07
N GLY A 167 -30.48 26.48 -15.96
CA GLY A 167 -31.44 26.83 -17.03
C GLY A 167 -30.94 26.61 -18.46
N PHE A 168 -29.65 26.33 -18.67
CA PHE A 168 -29.06 26.12 -20.00
C PHE A 168 -28.85 24.65 -20.39
N GLY A 169 -29.29 23.68 -19.57
CA GLY A 169 -29.11 22.25 -19.84
C GLY A 169 -27.65 21.79 -19.86
N LEU A 170 -26.75 22.58 -19.25
CA LEU A 170 -25.32 22.26 -19.11
C LEU A 170 -25.10 21.23 -18.00
N PRO A 171 -24.06 20.38 -18.10
CA PRO A 171 -23.76 19.40 -17.07
C PRO A 171 -23.35 20.06 -15.75
N ASP A 172 -23.90 19.55 -14.63
CA ASP A 172 -23.63 20.02 -13.27
C ASP A 172 -22.24 19.65 -12.75
N ALA A 173 -21.50 18.81 -13.48
CA ALA A 173 -20.15 18.39 -13.16
C ALA A 173 -19.32 18.14 -14.41
N ALA A 174 -18.03 18.50 -14.36
CA ALA A 174 -17.04 18.04 -15.32
C ALA A 174 -16.56 16.65 -14.91
N GLY A 175 -16.64 15.68 -15.81
CA GLY A 175 -16.23 14.29 -15.56
C GLY A 175 -15.14 13.84 -16.52
N GLY A 176 -14.20 13.04 -16.03
CA GLY A 176 -13.14 12.41 -16.81
C GLY A 176 -12.98 10.95 -16.40
N ARG A 177 -12.81 10.06 -17.39
CA ARG A 177 -12.58 8.63 -17.16
C ARG A 177 -11.33 8.17 -17.91
N SER A 178 -10.50 7.38 -17.25
CA SER A 178 -9.35 6.73 -17.88
C SER A 178 -9.25 5.27 -17.43
N THR A 179 -8.88 4.39 -18.38
CA THR A 179 -8.70 2.96 -18.16
C THR A 179 -7.26 2.57 -18.53
N LYS A 180 -6.60 1.80 -17.67
CA LYS A 180 -5.25 1.26 -17.90
C LYS A 180 -5.23 -0.24 -17.63
N SER A 181 -4.47 -0.97 -18.45
CA SER A 181 -4.18 -2.38 -18.19
C SER A 181 -3.11 -2.52 -17.10
N ILE A 182 -3.18 -3.60 -16.32
CA ILE A 182 -2.20 -3.93 -15.28
C ILE A 182 -1.28 -5.05 -15.76
N ALA A 183 0.03 -4.82 -15.66
CA ALA A 183 1.05 -5.83 -15.93
C ALA A 183 1.77 -6.24 -14.64
N GLU A 184 1.62 -7.52 -14.24
CA GLU A 184 2.31 -8.10 -13.08
C GLU A 184 3.00 -9.42 -13.41
N PRO A 185 4.13 -9.38 -14.14
CA PRO A 185 4.81 -10.60 -14.56
C PRO A 185 5.30 -11.44 -13.35
N ALA A 186 5.76 -10.80 -12.28
CA ALA A 186 6.30 -11.48 -11.11
C ALA A 186 5.23 -12.27 -10.33
N GLU A 187 4.04 -11.69 -10.12
CA GLU A 187 2.92 -12.41 -9.47
C GLU A 187 2.39 -13.52 -10.38
N PHE A 188 2.38 -13.30 -11.69
CA PHE A 188 1.96 -14.33 -12.65
C PHE A 188 2.88 -15.54 -12.60
N ILE A 189 4.20 -15.35 -12.73
CA ILE A 189 5.19 -16.44 -12.65
C ILE A 189 5.04 -17.19 -11.32
N ARG A 190 4.90 -16.45 -10.22
CA ARG A 190 4.76 -17.04 -8.89
C ARG A 190 3.50 -17.91 -8.77
N ASN A 191 2.35 -17.46 -9.29
CA ASN A 191 1.13 -18.24 -9.27
C ASN A 191 1.22 -19.46 -10.19
N VAL A 192 1.86 -19.34 -11.35
CA VAL A 192 2.12 -20.48 -12.25
C VAL A 192 3.05 -21.51 -11.60
N GLU A 193 4.12 -21.07 -10.93
CA GLU A 193 5.03 -21.96 -10.20
C GLU A 193 4.33 -22.66 -9.04
N LEU A 194 3.48 -21.95 -8.30
CA LEU A 194 2.64 -22.53 -7.26
C LEU A 194 1.66 -23.57 -7.86
N ALA A 195 1.09 -23.31 -9.03
CA ALA A 195 0.19 -24.23 -9.73
C ALA A 195 0.89 -25.50 -10.20
N LEU A 196 2.04 -25.35 -10.83
CA LEU A 196 2.75 -26.47 -11.43
C LEU A 196 3.54 -27.28 -10.39
N GLY A 197 4.15 -26.62 -9.42
CA GLY A 197 5.04 -27.26 -8.45
C GLY A 197 4.31 -27.71 -7.18
N TYR A 198 3.57 -26.80 -6.55
CA TYR A 198 3.06 -27.04 -5.20
C TYR A 198 1.74 -27.80 -5.18
N VAL A 199 0.83 -27.58 -6.14
CA VAL A 199 -0.46 -28.29 -6.16
C VAL A 199 -0.28 -29.80 -6.36
N PRO A 200 0.54 -30.29 -7.31
CA PRO A 200 0.79 -31.72 -7.42
C PRO A 200 1.51 -32.29 -6.19
N ALA A 201 2.46 -31.55 -5.63
CA ALA A 201 3.13 -31.95 -4.39
C ALA A 201 2.13 -32.05 -3.23
N LEU A 202 1.23 -31.08 -3.09
CA LEU A 202 0.18 -31.06 -2.08
C LEU A 202 -0.81 -32.21 -2.29
N LYS A 203 -1.22 -32.47 -3.53
CA LYS A 203 -2.12 -33.59 -3.87
C LYS A 203 -1.47 -34.94 -3.55
N ALA A 204 -0.22 -35.15 -3.94
CA ALA A 204 0.55 -36.35 -3.59
C ALA A 204 0.76 -36.52 -2.08
N VAL A 205 0.86 -35.40 -1.37
CA VAL A 205 0.94 -35.34 0.08
C VAL A 205 -0.40 -35.65 0.72
N ILE A 206 -1.54 -35.22 0.18
CA ILE A 206 -2.89 -35.50 0.72
C ILE A 206 -3.36 -36.94 0.41
N GLU A 207 -3.05 -37.46 -0.79
CA GLU A 207 -3.53 -38.77 -1.27
C GLU A 207 -2.68 -39.96 -0.79
N GLY A 208 -1.50 -39.72 -0.19
CA GLY A 208 -0.62 -40.78 0.28
C GLY A 208 -0.62 -40.97 1.80
N ASP A 209 -0.49 -42.23 2.26
CA ASP A 209 -0.18 -42.57 3.68
C ASP A 209 1.13 -41.92 4.19
N LYS A 210 1.94 -41.40 3.26
CA LYS A 210 3.11 -40.55 3.54
C LYS A 210 2.74 -39.24 4.21
N PHE A 211 1.51 -38.72 4.10
CA PHE A 211 1.09 -37.50 4.80
C PHE A 211 1.29 -37.64 6.31
N ARG A 212 0.76 -38.73 6.87
CA ARG A 212 0.79 -39.01 8.31
C ARG A 212 2.21 -39.29 8.78
N ASN A 213 3.05 -39.89 7.95
CA ASN A 213 4.45 -40.16 8.29
C ASN A 213 5.39 -38.95 8.06
N LEU A 214 5.05 -38.02 7.17
CA LEU A 214 5.76 -36.74 6.98
C LEU A 214 5.31 -35.69 8.00
N LEU A 215 4.06 -35.77 8.44
CA LEU A 215 3.50 -34.94 9.48
C LEU A 215 3.66 -35.52 10.88
N SER A 216 3.93 -36.81 11.10
CA SER A 216 4.15 -37.34 12.46
C SER A 216 5.24 -36.60 13.24
N PRO A 217 6.34 -36.09 12.63
CA PRO A 217 7.28 -35.24 13.35
C PRO A 217 6.72 -33.86 13.75
N TRP A 218 5.62 -33.40 13.13
CA TRP A 218 5.00 -32.07 13.24
C TRP A 218 3.60 -32.09 13.90
N VAL A 219 2.87 -33.19 13.82
CA VAL A 219 1.51 -33.41 14.34
C VAL A 219 1.55 -34.10 15.71
N ASP A 220 2.54 -34.97 15.95
CA ASP A 220 2.77 -35.56 17.28
C ASP A 220 3.63 -34.66 18.18
N LYS A 221 4.06 -33.49 17.67
CA LYS A 221 4.63 -32.42 18.48
C LYS A 221 3.61 -31.30 18.60
N PRO A 222 2.94 -31.11 19.75
CA PRO A 222 1.88 -30.11 19.91
C PRO A 222 2.36 -28.64 19.85
N ASP A 223 3.61 -28.37 19.47
CA ASP A 223 4.27 -27.07 19.74
C ASP A 223 4.78 -26.32 18.48
N ILE A 224 4.47 -26.75 17.26
CA ILE A 224 5.03 -26.11 16.04
C ILE A 224 3.95 -25.80 14.98
N VAL A 225 2.97 -25.01 15.38
CA VAL A 225 2.33 -24.06 14.46
C VAL A 225 2.53 -22.69 15.11
N PRO A 226 3.37 -21.79 14.54
CA PRO A 226 3.39 -20.41 14.97
C PRO A 226 2.03 -19.83 14.59
N ASP A 227 1.15 -19.74 15.59
CA ASP A 227 -0.06 -18.97 15.53
C ASP A 227 0.35 -17.52 15.18
N VAL A 228 0.07 -17.10 13.95
CA VAL A 228 0.53 -15.81 13.38
C VAL A 228 -0.12 -14.63 14.12
N ASP A 229 -1.12 -14.90 14.96
CA ASP A 229 -1.80 -13.92 15.82
C ASP A 229 -1.42 -13.99 17.31
N ARG A 230 -0.50 -14.89 17.73
CA ARG A 230 -0.01 -14.91 19.11
C ARG A 230 1.19 -14.01 19.29
N THR A 231 1.04 -13.01 20.15
CA THR A 231 2.13 -12.25 20.78
C THR A 231 3.23 -13.21 21.24
N LEU A 232 4.39 -13.19 20.56
CA LEU A 232 5.44 -14.19 20.74
C LEU A 232 6.11 -13.98 22.10
N SER A 233 5.65 -14.73 23.10
CA SER A 233 6.12 -14.62 24.49
C SER A 233 6.60 -15.95 25.05
N PHE A 234 7.65 -15.88 25.88
CA PHE A 234 8.28 -17.06 26.48
C PHE A 234 8.36 -16.91 28.00
N ARG A 235 8.18 -18.03 28.71
CA ARG A 235 8.40 -18.10 30.17
C ARG A 235 9.88 -18.28 30.51
N HIS A 236 10.58 -19.12 29.75
CA HIS A 236 11.98 -19.47 30.01
C HIS A 236 12.89 -19.04 28.86
N HIS A 237 14.11 -18.62 29.23
CA HIS A 237 15.13 -18.20 28.26
C HIS A 237 15.52 -19.32 27.29
N SER A 238 15.58 -20.56 27.77
CA SER A 238 15.84 -21.74 26.95
C SER A 238 14.84 -21.94 25.81
N ASP A 239 13.57 -21.59 26.03
CA ASP A 239 12.53 -21.75 25.00
C ASP A 239 12.68 -20.69 23.90
N ALA A 240 12.99 -19.45 24.29
CA ALA A 240 13.29 -18.39 23.33
C ALA A 240 14.56 -18.68 22.52
N VAL A 241 15.59 -19.25 23.14
CA VAL A 241 16.82 -19.69 22.46
C VAL A 241 16.53 -20.83 21.46
N ARG A 242 15.71 -21.81 21.85
CA ARG A 242 15.30 -22.91 20.97
C ARG A 242 14.52 -22.40 19.75
N TYR A 243 13.62 -21.45 19.97
CA TYR A 243 12.89 -20.77 18.91
C TYR A 243 13.85 -20.01 17.98
N LEU A 244 14.76 -19.21 18.54
CA LEU A 244 15.72 -18.43 17.78
C LEU A 244 16.62 -19.31 16.91
N ARG A 245 17.14 -20.42 17.44
CA ARG A 245 17.96 -21.39 16.69
C ARG A 245 17.22 -21.93 15.47
N THR A 246 15.92 -22.22 15.63
CA THR A 246 15.06 -22.66 14.52
C THR A 246 14.87 -21.54 13.49
N LEU A 247 14.63 -20.31 13.94
CA LEU A 247 14.39 -19.14 13.09
C LEU A 247 15.59 -18.80 12.19
N VAL A 248 16.78 -18.73 12.79
CA VAL A 248 18.02 -18.33 12.07
C VAL A 248 18.77 -19.53 11.48
N ARG A 249 18.24 -20.76 11.70
CA ARG A 249 18.90 -22.03 11.37
C ARG A 249 20.34 -22.11 11.91
N GLY A 250 20.55 -21.54 13.10
CA GLY A 250 21.86 -21.38 13.72
C GLY A 250 22.12 -22.35 14.87
N GLN A 251 23.38 -22.48 15.24
CA GLN A 251 23.83 -23.38 16.31
C GLN A 251 24.54 -22.62 17.42
N GLU A 252 24.49 -23.16 18.65
CA GLU A 252 25.25 -22.60 19.76
C GLU A 252 26.74 -22.61 19.44
N ARG A 253 27.44 -21.52 19.78
CA ARG A 253 28.90 -21.47 19.59
C ARG A 253 29.58 -20.74 20.74
N ARG A 254 30.66 -21.33 21.25
CA ARG A 254 31.52 -20.69 22.23
C ARG A 254 32.75 -20.13 21.52
N ILE A 255 33.01 -18.84 21.71
CA ILE A 255 34.16 -18.14 21.13
C ILE A 255 35.00 -17.51 22.24
N GLY A 256 36.32 -17.61 22.15
CA GLY A 256 37.23 -16.96 23.09
C GLY A 256 37.27 -15.44 22.90
N THR A 257 37.10 -14.71 23.99
CA THR A 257 37.41 -13.27 24.08
C THR A 257 38.79 -13.14 24.75
N GLU A 258 39.53 -12.08 24.43
CA GLU A 258 40.89 -11.87 24.93
C GLU A 258 40.97 -10.63 25.83
N GLU A 259 40.13 -9.63 25.59
CA GLU A 259 40.17 -8.34 26.29
C GLU A 259 39.06 -8.20 27.34
N THR A 260 37.88 -8.75 27.06
CA THR A 260 36.67 -8.52 27.85
C THR A 260 36.24 -9.72 28.70
N GLY A 261 36.96 -10.84 28.63
CA GLY A 261 36.66 -12.06 29.39
C GLY A 261 37.38 -13.28 28.83
N LYS A 262 37.08 -14.48 29.34
CA LYS A 262 37.68 -15.74 28.85
C LYS A 262 36.95 -16.36 27.64
N TRP A 263 35.65 -16.10 27.52
CA TRP A 263 34.79 -16.64 26.45
C TRP A 263 33.44 -15.93 26.40
N ARG A 264 32.79 -16.03 25.24
CA ARG A 264 31.41 -15.64 24.96
C ARG A 264 30.64 -16.84 24.40
N LEU A 265 29.45 -17.09 24.94
CA LEU A 265 28.54 -18.13 24.45
C LEU A 265 27.46 -17.46 23.60
N ILE A 266 27.46 -17.79 22.32
CA ILE A 266 26.52 -17.26 21.34
C ILE A 266 25.35 -18.24 21.26
N ASP A 267 24.13 -17.73 21.49
CA ASP A 267 22.93 -18.56 21.52
C ASP A 267 22.69 -19.25 20.18
N ALA A 268 22.87 -18.52 19.06
CA ALA A 268 22.80 -19.08 17.71
C ALA A 268 23.75 -18.34 16.75
N MET A 269 24.64 -19.08 16.11
CA MET A 269 25.49 -18.61 15.01
C MET A 269 24.87 -19.07 13.68
N ASP A 270 24.59 -18.14 12.78
CA ASP A 270 24.03 -18.46 11.47
C ASP A 270 25.10 -18.90 10.45
N LYS A 271 24.66 -19.28 9.25
CA LYS A 271 25.55 -19.70 8.15
C LYS A 271 26.43 -18.55 7.61
N HIS A 272 26.11 -17.30 7.93
CA HIS A 272 26.81 -16.12 7.50
C HIS A 272 27.80 -15.59 8.56
N GLU A 273 28.00 -16.34 9.65
CA GLU A 273 28.87 -15.96 10.77
C GLU A 273 28.36 -14.71 11.52
N VAL A 274 27.04 -14.52 11.53
CA VAL A 274 26.34 -13.53 12.35
C VAL A 274 25.91 -14.20 13.66
N ALA A 275 26.29 -13.58 14.77
CA ALA A 275 25.97 -14.06 16.11
C ALA A 275 24.62 -13.51 16.57
N HIS A 276 23.72 -14.39 16.99
CA HIS A 276 22.41 -14.04 17.51
C HIS A 276 22.34 -14.33 19.01
N GLN A 277 21.95 -13.31 19.79
CA GLN A 277 21.76 -13.40 21.24
C GLN A 277 20.29 -13.20 21.61
N THR A 278 19.82 -13.93 22.62
CA THR A 278 18.43 -13.91 23.09
C THR A 278 18.32 -13.19 24.43
N TYR A 279 17.27 -12.38 24.57
CA TYR A 279 16.83 -11.81 25.84
C TYR A 279 15.32 -11.88 25.96
N ILE A 280 14.84 -12.07 27.19
CA ILE A 280 13.40 -12.06 27.51
C ILE A 280 13.09 -10.89 28.44
N GLY A 281 12.01 -10.18 28.13
CA GLY A 281 11.48 -9.06 28.91
C GLY A 281 12.25 -7.75 28.67
N PRO A 282 11.95 -6.70 29.43
CA PRO A 282 12.66 -5.44 29.36
C PRO A 282 14.11 -5.58 29.87
N LYS A 283 15.07 -4.95 29.18
CA LYS A 283 16.49 -4.98 29.55
C LYS A 283 17.10 -3.60 29.75
N GLN A 284 17.80 -3.45 30.86
CA GLN A 284 18.57 -2.26 31.22
C GLN A 284 20.08 -2.55 31.08
N PRO A 285 20.92 -1.53 30.86
CA PRO A 285 22.37 -1.69 30.72
C PRO A 285 23.03 -1.87 32.09
N ASN A 286 22.71 -2.99 32.77
CA ASN A 286 23.36 -3.39 34.01
C ASN A 286 24.76 -3.98 33.73
N LYS A 287 25.50 -4.31 34.79
CA LYS A 287 26.89 -4.80 34.68
C LYS A 287 26.99 -6.00 33.74
N ASP A 288 26.09 -6.97 33.86
CA ASP A 288 26.14 -8.22 33.07
C ASP A 288 25.81 -7.96 31.59
N VAL A 289 24.79 -7.16 31.32
CA VAL A 289 24.42 -6.80 29.94
C VAL A 289 25.53 -6.01 29.27
N ARG A 290 26.18 -5.08 29.99
CA ARG A 290 27.34 -4.36 29.48
C ARG A 290 28.52 -5.29 29.22
N ASP A 291 28.78 -6.24 30.10
CA ASP A 291 29.84 -7.23 29.91
C ASP A 291 29.60 -8.08 28.64
N GLN A 292 28.37 -8.55 28.41
CA GLN A 292 28.04 -9.27 27.16
C GLN A 292 28.17 -8.37 25.92
N LEU A 293 27.75 -7.11 26.01
CA LEU A 293 27.88 -6.12 24.94
C LEU A 293 29.36 -5.88 24.57
N MET A 294 30.23 -5.71 25.56
CA MET A 294 31.65 -5.49 25.32
C MET A 294 32.32 -6.71 24.67
N LYS A 295 31.92 -7.92 25.08
CA LYS A 295 32.37 -9.17 24.44
C LYS A 295 31.93 -9.24 22.98
N ASP A 296 30.67 -8.92 22.70
CA ASP A 296 30.12 -8.94 21.35
C ASP A 296 30.80 -7.88 20.46
N ALA A 297 31.06 -6.68 20.99
CA ALA A 297 31.81 -5.64 20.30
C ALA A 297 33.28 -6.05 20.01
N GLU A 298 33.93 -6.75 20.95
CA GLU A 298 35.27 -7.32 20.72
C GLU A 298 35.26 -8.33 19.58
N LEU A 299 34.27 -9.23 19.54
CA LEU A 299 34.14 -10.24 18.49
C LEU A 299 33.97 -9.61 17.10
N ILE A 300 33.17 -8.54 16.99
CA ILE A 300 33.00 -7.77 15.74
C ILE A 300 34.31 -7.12 15.34
N ARG A 301 34.95 -6.37 16.26
CA ARG A 301 36.19 -5.62 15.98
C ARG A 301 37.35 -6.54 15.55
N LYS A 302 37.43 -7.74 16.14
CA LYS A 302 38.44 -8.75 15.78
C LYS A 302 38.06 -9.62 14.59
N GLY A 303 36.89 -9.40 13.98
CA GLY A 303 36.40 -10.16 12.83
C GLY A 303 36.13 -11.64 13.14
N LYS A 304 35.96 -12.02 14.41
CA LYS A 304 35.59 -13.39 14.80
C LYS A 304 34.13 -13.71 14.45
N VAL A 305 33.33 -12.67 14.25
CA VAL A 305 31.95 -12.72 13.74
C VAL A 305 31.77 -11.57 12.74
N LYS A 306 30.91 -11.74 11.74
CA LYS A 306 30.62 -10.68 10.75
C LYS A 306 29.62 -9.64 11.26
N GLY A 307 28.88 -9.97 12.30
CA GLY A 307 27.93 -9.08 12.96
C GLY A 307 27.29 -9.74 14.18
N VAL A 308 26.61 -8.92 14.99
CA VAL A 308 25.87 -9.39 16.17
C VAL A 308 24.46 -8.82 16.14
N VAL A 309 23.48 -9.68 16.40
CA VAL A 309 22.06 -9.32 16.49
C VAL A 309 21.49 -9.73 17.84
N TRP A 310 20.94 -8.79 18.59
CA TRP A 310 20.26 -9.06 19.86
C TRP A 310 18.75 -9.13 19.66
N HIS A 311 18.18 -10.29 19.95
CA HIS A 311 16.76 -10.57 19.88
C HIS A 311 16.10 -10.44 21.25
N PHE A 312 15.10 -9.59 21.32
CA PHE A 312 14.32 -9.36 22.53
C PHE A 312 12.93 -9.93 22.37
N PHE A 313 12.58 -10.90 23.20
CA PHE A 313 11.26 -11.50 23.23
C PHE A 313 10.47 -11.03 24.44
N ARG A 314 9.15 -11.06 24.34
CA ARG A 314 8.28 -10.74 25.46
C ARG A 314 8.32 -11.86 26.51
N ARG A 315 8.33 -11.50 27.79
CA ARG A 315 8.09 -12.47 28.86
C ARG A 315 6.59 -12.71 28.96
N THR A 316 6.17 -13.96 29.15
CA THR A 316 4.77 -14.26 29.45
C THR A 316 4.34 -13.50 30.72
N GLY A 317 3.36 -12.61 30.60
CA GLY A 317 2.86 -11.76 31.69
C GLY A 317 3.40 -10.33 31.71
N ASP A 318 4.49 -10.02 30.97
CA ASP A 318 4.99 -8.64 30.89
C ASP A 318 4.18 -7.84 29.86
N ALA A 319 4.01 -6.54 30.11
CA ALA A 319 3.38 -5.60 29.17
C ALA A 319 4.34 -5.15 28.04
N THR A 320 5.65 -5.25 28.27
CA THR A 320 6.69 -4.64 27.42
C THR A 320 7.85 -5.61 27.20
N ALA A 321 8.57 -5.44 26.09
CA ALA A 321 9.77 -6.18 25.75
C ALA A 321 10.81 -5.22 25.14
N GLY A 322 12.09 -5.57 25.26
CA GLY A 322 13.16 -4.86 24.55
C GLY A 322 14.12 -4.06 25.42
N PRO A 323 15.13 -3.45 24.77
CA PRO A 323 16.14 -2.64 25.44
C PRO A 323 15.57 -1.28 25.87
N SER A 324 15.95 -0.83 27.06
CA SER A 324 15.74 0.55 27.51
C SER A 324 16.40 1.56 26.55
N PRO A 325 15.96 2.83 26.51
CA PRO A 325 16.56 3.85 25.63
C PRO A 325 18.08 3.98 25.78
N ALA A 326 18.60 3.88 27.00
CA ALA A 326 20.04 3.91 27.26
C ALA A 326 20.77 2.69 26.65
N LEU A 327 20.17 1.50 26.73
CA LEU A 327 20.73 0.29 26.13
C LEU A 327 20.65 0.32 24.60
N LYS A 328 19.58 0.86 24.02
CA LYS A 328 19.45 1.06 22.56
C LYS A 328 20.62 1.87 22.01
N LYS A 329 20.92 3.00 22.66
CA LYS A 329 22.05 3.85 22.29
C LYS A 329 23.38 3.10 22.37
N LEU A 330 23.63 2.39 23.47
CA LEU A 330 24.86 1.61 23.64
C LEU A 330 25.03 0.51 22.58
N LEU A 331 23.95 -0.17 22.19
CA LEU A 331 23.99 -1.20 21.13
C LEU A 331 24.34 -0.56 19.78
N GLN A 332 23.70 0.55 19.44
CA GLN A 332 23.95 1.29 18.20
C GLN A 332 25.37 1.83 18.13
N ASP A 333 25.86 2.43 19.22
CA ASP A 333 27.22 2.99 19.33
C ASP A 333 28.30 1.91 19.14
N ASN A 334 27.98 0.63 19.40
CA ASN A 334 28.90 -0.51 19.25
C ASN A 334 28.62 -1.37 17.99
N GLY A 335 27.77 -0.89 17.07
CA GLY A 335 27.48 -1.59 15.82
C GLY A 335 26.68 -2.89 15.99
N ILE A 336 25.97 -3.05 17.11
CA ILE A 336 25.14 -4.22 17.39
C ILE A 336 23.70 -3.92 16.97
N VAL A 337 23.16 -4.77 16.10
CA VAL A 337 21.77 -4.67 15.65
C VAL A 337 20.86 -5.30 16.70
N PHE A 338 19.64 -4.78 16.89
CA PHE A 338 18.65 -5.41 17.75
C PHE A 338 17.29 -5.56 17.07
N VAL A 339 16.56 -6.59 17.47
CA VAL A 339 15.21 -6.93 16.99
C VAL A 339 14.31 -7.16 18.20
N ILE A 340 13.13 -6.56 18.19
CA ILE A 340 12.10 -6.78 19.22
C ILE A 340 11.00 -7.63 18.59
N HIS A 341 10.73 -8.79 19.17
CA HIS A 341 9.64 -9.68 18.79
C HIS A 341 8.46 -9.42 19.73
N SER A 342 7.38 -8.90 19.16
CA SER A 342 6.14 -8.52 19.86
C SER A 342 4.99 -9.39 19.42
#